data_AF-A0A4R6JZS7-F1
#
_entry.id   AF-A0A4R6JZS7-F1
#
_cell.length_a   1.000
_cell.length_b   1.000
_cell.length_c   1.000
_cell.angle_alpha   90.00
_cell.angle_beta   90.00
_cell.angle_gamma   90.00
#
_symmetry.space_group_name_H-M   'P 1'
#
loop_
_entity.id
_entity.type
_entity.pdbx_description
1 polymer ?
#
loop_
_entity_poly.entity_id
_entity_poly.type
_entity_poly.pdbx_seq_one_letter_code
_entity_poly.pdbx_strand_id
1 'polypeptide(L)'
;MPYNGRVQVYELTEALSEVPGVEVTIKRGLLWVHIPAIGDTAQLAPDEVLAAESVFVPTREPAVQFDLKRGREVLPLIVTVDDMVFTPAYADDLVEKGAYRRIPAMPNLISYSEMHRDVRALGKAIDDPALDLDPETLAATLLAHRCFLAGAMRVGLWPVRVAAWWEYANARVGGPAGLAPLRSDPDWDDLMADVAEARRQTASPSQSPSVHR
;
A
#
# COMPACT_ATOMS: atom_id res chain seq x y z
N MET A 1 4.87 -33.18 4.39
CA MET A 1 5.27 -33.34 2.98
C MET A 1 5.94 -32.05 2.55
N PRO A 2 7.15 -32.05 1.97
CA PRO A 2 7.74 -30.82 1.47
C PRO A 2 7.08 -30.50 0.11
N TYR A 3 6.24 -29.47 0.05
CA TYR A 3 5.71 -28.96 -1.20
C TYR A 3 6.85 -28.24 -1.92
N ASN A 4 7.50 -28.93 -2.86
CA ASN A 4 8.49 -28.36 -3.78
C ASN A 4 7.82 -27.67 -4.98
N GLY A 5 6.59 -27.19 -4.83
CA GLY A 5 5.81 -26.53 -5.87
C GLY A 5 6.06 -25.04 -5.84
N ARG A 6 7.06 -24.57 -6.59
CA ARG A 6 7.04 -23.16 -7.01
C ARG A 6 5.92 -23.02 -8.04
N VAL A 7 5.02 -22.06 -7.83
CA VAL A 7 3.97 -21.76 -8.80
C VAL A 7 4.63 -21.26 -10.07
N GLN A 8 4.34 -21.89 -11.20
CA GLN A 8 4.91 -21.48 -12.48
C GLN A 8 4.27 -20.18 -12.94
N VAL A 9 5.02 -19.38 -13.70
CA VAL A 9 4.51 -18.09 -14.20
C VAL A 9 3.21 -18.23 -15.01
N TYR A 10 3.09 -19.31 -15.79
CA TYR A 10 1.86 -19.61 -16.53
C TYR A 10 0.65 -19.83 -15.60
N GLU A 11 0.83 -20.57 -14.50
CA GLU A 11 -0.23 -20.83 -13.52
C GLU A 11 -0.70 -19.52 -12.85
N LEU A 12 0.23 -18.59 -12.58
CA LEU A 12 -0.11 -17.26 -12.05
C LEU A 12 -0.93 -16.43 -13.05
N THR A 13 -0.54 -16.45 -14.34
CA THR A 13 -1.28 -15.73 -15.38
C THR A 13 -2.64 -16.36 -15.66
N GLU A 14 -2.75 -17.69 -15.57
CA GLU A 14 -4.00 -18.41 -15.75
C GLU A 14 -4.99 -18.07 -14.62
N ALA A 15 -4.55 -18.13 -13.36
CA ALA A 15 -5.38 -17.74 -12.22
C ALA A 15 -5.91 -16.30 -12.37
N LEU A 16 -5.04 -15.33 -12.70
CA LEU A 16 -5.45 -13.93 -12.86
C LEU A 16 -6.35 -13.69 -14.07
N SER A 17 -6.31 -14.56 -15.09
CA SER A 17 -7.20 -14.43 -16.25
C SER A 17 -8.67 -14.64 -15.90
N GLU A 18 -8.96 -15.23 -14.74
CA GLU A 18 -10.31 -15.42 -14.22
C GLU A 18 -10.90 -14.16 -13.57
N VAL A 19 -10.08 -13.12 -13.31
CA VAL A 19 -10.51 -11.87 -12.70
C VAL A 19 -10.69 -10.80 -13.78
N PRO A 20 -11.92 -10.42 -14.14
CA PRO A 20 -12.17 -9.42 -15.18
C PRO A 20 -11.51 -8.08 -14.87
N GLY A 21 -10.95 -7.42 -15.89
CA GLY A 21 -10.40 -6.07 -15.78
C GLY A 21 -8.98 -5.98 -15.20
N VAL A 22 -8.42 -7.08 -14.71
CA VAL A 22 -7.02 -7.13 -14.25
C VAL A 22 -6.09 -7.16 -15.46
N GLU A 23 -5.11 -6.26 -15.48
CA GLU A 23 -4.10 -6.20 -16.53
C GLU A 23 -2.81 -6.85 -16.04
N VAL A 24 -2.44 -7.97 -16.67
CA VAL A 24 -1.25 -8.75 -16.28
C VAL A 24 -0.17 -8.61 -17.32
N THR A 25 1.02 -8.19 -16.91
CA THR A 25 2.21 -8.17 -17.78
C THR A 25 3.42 -8.78 -17.09
N ILE A 26 4.32 -9.39 -17.86
CA ILE A 26 5.59 -9.91 -17.33
C ILE A 26 6.71 -9.03 -17.87
N LYS A 27 7.45 -8.38 -16.97
CA LYS A 27 8.59 -7.52 -17.32
C LYS A 27 9.78 -7.87 -16.46
N ARG A 28 10.91 -8.17 -17.11
CA ARG A 28 12.19 -8.52 -16.45
C ARG A 28 12.05 -9.65 -15.40
N GLY A 29 11.19 -10.63 -15.68
CA GLY A 29 10.96 -11.77 -14.78
C GLY A 29 10.02 -11.48 -13.59
N LEU A 30 9.51 -10.25 -13.46
CA LEU A 30 8.47 -9.91 -12.49
C LEU A 30 7.09 -9.96 -13.14
N LEU A 31 6.10 -10.42 -12.37
CA LEU A 31 4.69 -10.34 -12.70
C LEU A 31 4.15 -8.99 -12.23
N TRP A 32 3.58 -8.23 -13.15
CA TRP A 32 2.99 -6.92 -12.90
C TRP A 32 1.47 -7.08 -13.01
N VAL A 33 0.78 -6.85 -11.90
CA VAL A 33 -0.67 -6.95 -11.80
C VAL A 33 -1.23 -5.54 -11.63
N HIS A 34 -1.74 -4.97 -12.72
CA HIS A 34 -2.33 -3.64 -12.71
C HIS A 34 -3.85 -3.73 -12.55
N ILE A 35 -4.39 -2.88 -11.68
CA ILE A 35 -5.83 -2.76 -11.45
C ILE A 35 -6.26 -1.35 -11.85
N PRO A 36 -6.93 -1.20 -13.02
CA PRO A 36 -7.30 0.11 -13.55
C PRO A 36 -8.17 0.94 -12.60
N ALA A 37 -9.05 0.30 -11.83
CA ALA A 37 -9.97 0.98 -10.91
C ALA A 37 -9.25 1.75 -9.79
N ILE A 38 -8.15 1.22 -9.25
CA ILE A 38 -7.30 1.93 -8.26
C ILE A 38 -6.18 2.72 -8.92
N GLY A 39 -5.83 2.38 -10.17
CA GLY A 39 -4.75 3.03 -10.92
C GLY A 39 -3.36 2.71 -10.38
N ASP A 40 -3.18 1.52 -9.81
CA ASP A 40 -1.92 1.07 -9.20
C ASP A 40 -1.56 -0.35 -9.67
N THR A 41 -0.31 -0.74 -9.43
CA THR A 41 0.25 -2.01 -9.90
C THR A 41 1.04 -2.68 -8.79
N ALA A 42 0.70 -3.94 -8.49
CA ALA A 42 1.56 -4.79 -7.67
C ALA A 42 2.62 -5.47 -8.53
N GLN A 43 3.85 -5.46 -8.04
CA GLN A 43 4.97 -6.19 -8.63
C GLN A 43 5.28 -7.43 -7.78
N LEU A 44 5.15 -8.60 -8.39
CA LEU A 44 5.34 -9.89 -7.73
C LEU A 44 6.51 -10.63 -8.38
N ALA A 45 7.46 -11.08 -7.57
CA ALA A 45 8.45 -12.04 -8.02
C ALA A 45 7.81 -13.44 -7.99
N PRO A 46 7.73 -14.16 -9.13
CA PRO A 46 7.11 -15.49 -9.16
C PRO A 46 7.71 -16.48 -8.16
N ASP A 47 9.03 -16.40 -7.93
CA ASP A 47 9.75 -17.23 -6.95
C ASP A 47 9.32 -16.98 -5.49
N GLU A 48 8.61 -15.89 -5.22
CA GLU A 48 8.08 -15.54 -3.91
C GLU A 48 6.60 -15.91 -3.76
N VAL A 49 5.93 -16.38 -4.81
CA VAL A 49 4.53 -16.83 -4.75
C VAL A 49 4.51 -18.32 -4.39
N LEU A 50 3.97 -18.63 -3.21
CA LEU A 50 3.87 -20.01 -2.70
C LEU A 50 2.63 -20.73 -3.19
N ALA A 51 1.53 -20.00 -3.34
CA ALA A 51 0.25 -20.50 -3.85
C ALA A 51 -0.51 -19.37 -4.55
N ALA A 52 -1.35 -19.77 -5.50
CA ALA A 52 -2.33 -18.91 -6.17
C ALA A 52 -3.64 -19.68 -6.24
N GLU A 53 -4.68 -19.15 -5.59
CA GLU A 53 -5.98 -19.81 -5.47
C GLU A 53 -7.09 -18.88 -5.98
N SER A 54 -7.94 -19.40 -6.87
CA SER A 54 -9.18 -18.73 -7.26
C SER A 54 -10.15 -18.75 -6.08
N VAL A 55 -10.62 -17.57 -5.70
CA VAL A 55 -11.55 -17.35 -4.59
C VAL A 55 -12.72 -16.47 -5.05
N PHE A 56 -13.75 -16.36 -4.23
CA PHE A 56 -14.86 -15.46 -4.47
C PHE A 56 -15.01 -14.48 -3.31
N VAL A 57 -15.15 -13.20 -3.63
CA VAL A 57 -15.54 -12.20 -2.63
C VAL A 57 -17.01 -12.39 -2.25
N PRO A 58 -17.51 -11.80 -1.14
CA PRO A 58 -18.91 -11.99 -0.70
C PRO A 58 -19.97 -11.64 -1.76
N THR A 59 -19.66 -10.74 -2.70
CA THR A 59 -20.53 -10.38 -3.85
C THR A 59 -20.58 -11.47 -4.93
N ARG A 60 -19.84 -12.58 -4.76
CA ARG A 60 -19.62 -13.67 -5.72
C ARG A 60 -18.85 -13.27 -6.98
N GLU A 61 -18.20 -12.12 -6.95
CA GLU A 61 -17.25 -11.76 -8.00
C GLU A 61 -15.97 -12.59 -7.84
N PRO A 62 -15.32 -12.95 -8.96
CA PRO A 62 -14.08 -13.71 -8.94
C PRO A 62 -12.93 -12.86 -8.37
N ALA A 63 -12.04 -13.54 -7.67
CA ALA A 63 -10.80 -12.97 -7.14
C ALA A 63 -9.71 -14.06 -7.09
N VAL A 64 -8.47 -13.65 -6.94
CA VAL A 64 -7.33 -14.56 -6.76
C VAL A 64 -6.60 -14.21 -5.48
N GLN A 65 -6.37 -15.19 -4.61
CA GLN A 65 -5.49 -15.03 -3.46
C GLN A 65 -4.10 -15.58 -3.79
N PHE A 66 -3.09 -14.76 -3.57
CA PHE A 66 -1.69 -15.17 -3.55
C PHE A 66 -1.18 -15.29 -2.12
N ASP A 67 -0.46 -16.36 -1.85
CA ASP A 67 0.33 -16.49 -0.63
C ASP A 67 1.79 -16.09 -0.94
N LEU A 68 2.19 -14.89 -0.49
CA LEU A 68 3.48 -14.30 -0.78
C LEU A 68 4.48 -14.57 0.34
N LYS A 69 5.63 -15.14 0.00
CA LYS A 69 6.75 -15.32 0.93
C LYS A 69 7.50 -14.00 1.11
N ARG A 70 7.61 -13.55 2.36
CA ARG A 70 8.46 -12.41 2.77
C ARG A 70 9.33 -12.81 3.95
N GLY A 71 10.58 -13.15 3.67
CA GLY A 71 11.48 -13.70 4.68
C GLY A 71 10.93 -15.00 5.29
N ARG A 72 10.50 -14.94 6.55
CA ARG A 72 9.89 -16.07 7.29
C ARG A 72 8.36 -16.03 7.33
N GLU A 73 7.76 -14.99 6.78
CA GLU A 73 6.31 -14.77 6.81
C GLU A 73 5.68 -15.14 5.48
N VAL A 74 4.39 -15.49 5.54
CA VAL A 74 3.52 -15.68 4.40
C VAL A 74 2.41 -14.64 4.50
N LEU A 75 2.32 -13.77 3.50
CA LEU A 75 1.38 -12.66 3.47
C LEU A 75 0.35 -12.89 2.36
N PRO A 76 -0.96 -12.76 2.66
CA PRO A 76 -1.97 -12.83 1.62
C PRO A 76 -1.99 -11.55 0.79
N LEU A 77 -2.10 -11.71 -0.52
CA LEU A 77 -2.52 -10.65 -1.45
C LEU A 77 -3.73 -11.16 -2.23
N ILE A 78 -4.87 -10.53 -2.06
CA ILE A 78 -6.10 -10.87 -2.79
C ILE A 78 -6.32 -9.83 -3.87
N VAL A 79 -6.37 -10.26 -5.12
CA VAL A 79 -6.66 -9.43 -6.28
C VAL A 79 -8.11 -9.60 -6.66
N THR A 80 -8.87 -8.51 -6.63
CA THR A 80 -10.29 -8.47 -7.07
C THR A 80 -10.40 -7.74 -8.41
N VAL A 81 -11.63 -7.68 -8.94
CA VAL A 81 -11.95 -6.94 -10.17
C VAL A 81 -11.52 -5.48 -10.11
N ASP A 82 -11.63 -4.87 -8.93
CA ASP A 82 -11.52 -3.42 -8.74
C ASP A 82 -10.53 -3.00 -7.64
N ASP A 83 -9.89 -3.94 -6.95
CA ASP A 83 -9.07 -3.65 -5.78
C ASP A 83 -7.97 -4.69 -5.53
N MET A 84 -7.13 -4.39 -4.56
CA MET A 84 -6.19 -5.32 -3.96
C MET A 84 -6.32 -5.28 -2.44
N VAL A 85 -6.40 -6.46 -1.81
CA VAL A 85 -6.56 -6.60 -0.37
C VAL A 85 -5.33 -7.27 0.23
N PHE A 86 -4.82 -6.72 1.32
CA PHE A 86 -3.59 -7.16 1.96
C PHE A 86 -3.63 -6.98 3.48
N THR A 87 -2.70 -7.61 4.18
CA THR A 87 -2.55 -7.45 5.64
C THR A 87 -1.70 -6.22 5.96
N PRO A 88 -2.18 -5.28 6.80
CA PRO A 88 -1.35 -4.21 7.35
C PRO A 88 -0.11 -4.75 8.07
N ALA A 89 0.99 -3.98 8.09
CA ALA A 89 2.11 -4.33 8.94
C ALA A 89 1.74 -4.16 10.43
N TYR A 90 2.42 -4.91 11.31
CA TYR A 90 2.29 -4.67 12.75
C TYR A 90 3.03 -3.41 13.13
N ALA A 91 2.44 -2.58 13.98
CA ALA A 91 3.09 -1.35 14.38
C ALA A 91 4.36 -1.56 15.20
N ASP A 92 4.41 -2.66 15.97
CA ASP A 92 5.60 -3.08 16.72
C ASP A 92 6.82 -3.33 15.80
N ASP A 93 6.58 -3.60 14.51
CA ASP A 93 7.65 -3.73 13.52
C ASP A 93 8.17 -2.36 13.07
N LEU A 94 7.34 -1.32 13.15
CA LEU A 94 7.61 0.03 12.63
C LEU A 94 8.12 1.00 13.69
N VAL A 95 7.77 0.83 14.97
CA VAL A 95 8.19 1.72 16.05
C VAL A 95 9.50 1.27 16.69
N GLU A 96 10.28 2.22 17.20
CA GLU A 96 11.46 1.92 17.99
C GLU A 96 11.10 1.08 19.22
N LYS A 97 12.01 0.19 19.61
CA LYS A 97 11.79 -0.69 20.76
C LYS A 97 11.59 0.13 22.03
N GLY A 98 10.43 -0.03 22.68
CA GLY A 98 10.06 0.71 23.89
C GLY A 98 9.24 1.98 23.64
N ALA A 99 9.08 2.41 22.39
CA ALA A 99 8.22 3.54 22.01
C ALA A 99 6.75 3.08 21.84
N TYR A 100 6.19 2.47 22.89
CA TYR A 100 4.84 1.90 22.83
C TYR A 100 3.78 2.97 22.57
N ARG A 101 2.91 2.70 21.60
CA ARG A 101 1.69 3.48 21.36
C ARG A 101 0.51 2.54 21.28
N ARG A 102 -0.58 2.92 21.95
CA ARG A 102 -1.84 2.21 21.80
C ARG A 102 -2.42 2.56 20.44
N ILE A 103 -2.62 1.56 19.62
CA ILE A 103 -3.27 1.70 18.32
C ILE A 103 -4.68 1.14 18.46
N PRO A 104 -5.68 1.73 17.77
CA PRO A 104 -6.99 1.12 17.65
C PRO A 104 -6.89 -0.32 17.12
N ALA A 105 -7.98 -1.07 17.23
CA ALA A 105 -8.06 -2.41 16.65
C ALA A 105 -7.78 -2.32 15.14
N MET A 106 -6.63 -2.85 14.72
CA MET A 106 -6.24 -2.89 13.32
C MET A 106 -7.03 -3.99 12.59
N PRO A 107 -7.50 -3.73 11.36
CA PRO A 107 -8.12 -4.77 10.57
C PRO A 107 -7.08 -5.83 10.16
N ASN A 108 -7.50 -7.08 10.06
CA ASN A 108 -6.62 -8.17 9.61
C ASN A 108 -6.28 -8.08 8.11
N LEU A 109 -7.20 -7.48 7.35
CA LEU A 109 -7.11 -7.24 5.91
C LEU A 109 -7.68 -5.85 5.63
N ILE A 110 -7.05 -5.12 4.70
CA ILE A 110 -7.53 -3.83 4.22
C ILE A 110 -7.40 -3.80 2.70
N SER A 111 -8.33 -3.14 2.03
CA SER A 111 -8.24 -2.93 0.59
C SER A 111 -7.43 -1.66 0.26
N TYR A 112 -6.82 -1.60 -0.93
CA TYR A 112 -6.10 -0.42 -1.38
C TYR A 112 -7.03 0.80 -1.42
N SER A 113 -8.25 0.62 -1.93
CA SER A 113 -9.21 1.73 -2.02
C SER A 113 -9.63 2.25 -0.64
N GLU A 114 -9.81 1.36 0.34
CA GLU A 114 -10.10 1.72 1.74
C GLU A 114 -8.92 2.48 2.37
N MET A 115 -7.70 1.94 2.26
CA MET A 115 -6.49 2.63 2.70
C MET A 115 -6.40 4.04 2.10
N HIS A 116 -6.56 4.16 0.78
CA HIS A 116 -6.48 5.46 0.10
C HIS A 116 -7.56 6.42 0.58
N ARG A 117 -8.82 5.96 0.69
CA ARG A 117 -9.94 6.77 1.17
C ARG A 117 -9.66 7.32 2.57
N ASP A 118 -9.22 6.48 3.49
CA ASP A 118 -9.06 6.81 4.91
C ASP A 118 -7.87 7.75 5.14
N VAL A 119 -6.72 7.46 4.50
CA VAL A 119 -5.54 8.34 4.55
C VAL A 119 -5.85 9.72 3.95
N ARG A 120 -6.57 9.75 2.82
CA ARG A 120 -6.98 11.00 2.19
C ARG A 120 -8.00 11.77 3.03
N ALA A 121 -8.91 11.08 3.71
CA ALA A 121 -9.91 11.72 4.57
C ALA A 121 -9.22 12.50 5.71
N LEU A 122 -8.25 11.89 6.38
CA LEU A 122 -7.45 12.58 7.39
C LEU A 122 -6.66 13.74 6.79
N GLY A 123 -6.00 13.52 5.64
CA GLY A 123 -5.23 14.57 4.97
C GLY A 123 -6.06 15.79 4.55
N LYS A 124 -7.37 15.62 4.30
CA LYS A 124 -8.29 16.75 4.07
C LYS A 124 -8.75 17.42 5.36
N ALA A 125 -8.96 16.64 6.41
CA ALA A 125 -9.48 17.13 7.69
C ALA A 125 -8.41 17.87 8.51
N ILE A 126 -7.13 17.57 8.32
CA ILE A 126 -6.03 18.07 9.16
C ILE A 126 -5.88 19.59 9.16
N ASP A 127 -6.35 20.28 8.11
CA ASP A 127 -6.34 21.74 8.03
C ASP A 127 -7.66 22.37 8.50
N ASP A 128 -8.66 21.57 8.86
CA ASP A 128 -9.95 22.07 9.38
C ASP A 128 -9.76 22.59 10.82
N PRO A 129 -9.95 23.90 11.08
CA PRO A 129 -9.85 24.45 12.43
C PRO A 129 -10.88 23.88 13.41
N ALA A 130 -11.95 23.26 12.90
CA ALA A 130 -12.98 22.60 13.69
C ALA A 130 -12.69 21.12 13.95
N LEU A 131 -11.56 20.57 13.49
CA LEU A 131 -11.16 19.21 13.76
C LEU A 131 -10.91 19.02 15.27
N ASP A 132 -11.84 18.35 15.94
CA ASP A 132 -11.75 17.98 17.35
C ASP A 132 -11.24 16.55 17.49
N LEU A 133 -9.96 16.35 17.20
CA LEU A 133 -9.26 15.09 17.50
C LEU A 133 -8.21 15.36 18.56
N ASP A 134 -8.27 14.58 19.64
CA ASP A 134 -7.22 14.63 20.64
C ASP A 134 -5.89 14.15 20.02
N PRO A 135 -4.74 14.62 20.53
CA PRO A 135 -3.46 14.35 19.88
C PRO A 135 -3.04 12.88 19.94
N GLU A 136 -3.53 12.10 20.90
CA GLU A 136 -3.23 10.66 20.99
C GLU A 136 -3.96 9.88 19.90
N THR A 137 -5.25 10.18 19.69
CA THR A 137 -6.04 9.61 18.59
C THR A 137 -5.40 9.94 17.24
N LEU A 138 -5.00 11.20 17.03
CA LEU A 138 -4.36 11.62 15.79
C LEU A 138 -3.04 10.87 15.52
N ALA A 139 -2.18 10.73 16.53
CA ALA A 139 -0.94 9.97 16.43
C ALA A 139 -1.19 8.49 16.15
N ALA A 140 -2.17 7.88 16.82
CA ALA A 140 -2.54 6.49 16.63
C ALA A 140 -3.09 6.24 15.21
N THR A 141 -3.92 7.15 14.68
CA THR A 141 -4.43 7.09 13.31
C THR A 141 -3.31 7.22 12.28
N LEU A 142 -2.37 8.16 12.47
CA LEU A 142 -1.21 8.28 11.58
C LEU A 142 -0.35 7.01 11.60
N LEU A 143 -0.17 6.39 12.77
CA LEU A 143 0.58 5.14 12.89
C LEU A 143 -0.16 3.98 12.20
N ALA A 144 -1.47 3.87 12.37
CA ALA A 144 -2.31 2.89 11.66
C ALA A 144 -2.19 3.05 10.14
N HIS A 145 -2.24 4.28 9.63
CA HIS A 145 -2.04 4.54 8.20
C HIS A 145 -0.63 4.17 7.72
N ARG A 146 0.41 4.39 8.54
CA ARG A 146 1.77 3.96 8.24
C ARG A 146 1.87 2.43 8.17
N CYS A 147 1.13 1.71 9.01
CA CYS A 147 0.99 0.26 8.94
C CYS A 147 0.31 -0.22 7.65
N PHE A 148 -0.72 0.49 7.18
CA PHE A 148 -1.36 0.17 5.90
C PHE A 148 -0.39 0.32 4.72
N LEU A 149 0.32 1.45 4.65
CA LEU A 149 1.32 1.70 3.61
C LEU A 149 2.44 0.65 3.62
N ALA A 150 2.95 0.32 4.82
CA ALA A 150 3.94 -0.74 4.98
C ALA A 150 3.41 -2.10 4.50
N GLY A 151 2.17 -2.45 4.85
CA GLY A 151 1.52 -3.68 4.38
C GLY A 151 1.43 -3.74 2.86
N ALA A 152 1.04 -2.63 2.22
CA ALA A 152 0.97 -2.51 0.77
C ALA A 152 2.34 -2.74 0.11
N MET A 153 3.39 -2.07 0.61
CA MET A 153 4.76 -2.24 0.11
C MET A 153 5.25 -3.68 0.24
N ARG A 154 4.94 -4.33 1.36
CA ARG A 154 5.32 -5.73 1.60
C ARG A 154 4.68 -6.69 0.61
N VAL A 155 3.53 -6.39 0.03
CA VAL A 155 2.89 -7.20 -1.02
C VAL A 155 3.22 -6.74 -2.45
N GLY A 156 4.17 -5.80 -2.60
CA GLY A 156 4.69 -5.37 -3.90
C GLY A 156 3.97 -4.17 -4.52
N LEU A 157 3.08 -3.49 -3.79
CA LEU A 157 2.50 -2.21 -4.23
C LEU A 157 3.48 -1.06 -3.96
N TRP A 158 3.35 0.04 -4.70
CA TRP A 158 4.14 1.26 -4.48
C TRP A 158 3.26 2.51 -4.38
N PRO A 159 2.56 2.71 -3.25
CA PRO A 159 1.41 3.60 -3.14
C PRO A 159 1.78 5.09 -2.98
N VAL A 160 2.54 5.66 -3.92
CA VAL A 160 3.07 7.05 -3.88
C VAL A 160 1.97 8.08 -3.60
N ARG A 161 0.80 7.94 -4.24
CA ARG A 161 -0.32 8.88 -4.07
C ARG A 161 -0.88 8.88 -2.65
N VAL A 162 -0.96 7.72 -2.03
CA VAL A 162 -1.50 7.56 -0.67
C VAL A 162 -0.46 8.03 0.35
N ALA A 163 0.80 7.66 0.12
CA ALA A 163 1.94 8.11 0.91
C ALA A 163 2.08 9.64 0.92
N ALA A 164 1.78 10.32 -0.20
CA ALA A 164 1.77 11.77 -0.28
C ALA A 164 0.72 12.43 0.64
N TRP A 165 -0.45 11.82 0.82
CA TRP A 165 -1.46 12.30 1.77
C TRP A 165 -1.05 12.04 3.21
N TRP A 166 -0.44 10.89 3.47
CA TRP A 166 0.08 10.58 4.80
C TRP A 166 1.17 11.56 5.23
N GLU A 167 2.15 11.82 4.35
CA GLU A 167 3.24 12.77 4.64
C GLU A 167 2.66 14.17 4.88
N TYR A 168 1.68 14.59 4.07
CA TYR A 168 1.03 15.88 4.19
C TYR A 168 0.38 16.07 5.57
N ALA A 169 -0.35 15.05 6.03
CA ALA A 169 -0.97 15.05 7.35
C ALA A 169 0.08 15.02 8.45
N ASN A 170 1.04 14.11 8.36
CA ASN A 170 2.10 13.94 9.36
C ASN A 170 2.92 15.24 9.58
N ALA A 171 3.29 15.93 8.51
CA ALA A 171 4.05 17.18 8.58
C ALA A 171 3.33 18.30 9.36
N ARG A 172 1.99 18.26 9.43
CA ARG A 172 1.16 19.25 10.13
C ARG A 172 0.93 18.94 11.61
N VAL A 173 1.10 17.68 12.00
CA VAL A 173 0.94 17.25 13.40
C VAL A 173 2.18 17.54 14.26
N GLY A 174 3.32 17.84 13.63
CA GLY A 174 4.63 18.03 14.26
C GLY A 174 4.60 18.77 15.61
N GLY A 175 4.76 18.03 16.71
CA GLY A 175 4.74 18.51 18.09
C GLY A 175 4.92 17.36 19.10
N PRO A 176 4.79 17.59 20.42
CA PRO A 176 4.92 16.55 21.47
C PRO A 176 3.93 15.37 21.35
N ALA A 177 2.88 15.58 20.56
CA ALA A 177 1.91 14.57 20.14
C ALA A 177 2.35 13.71 18.94
N GLY A 178 3.58 13.90 18.46
CA GLY A 178 4.09 13.24 17.28
C GLY A 178 3.99 11.71 17.36
N LEU A 179 4.05 11.09 16.18
CA LEU A 179 4.24 9.66 16.03
C LEU A 179 5.33 9.16 16.99
N ALA A 180 5.14 7.95 17.52
CA ALA A 180 6.27 7.26 18.16
C ALA A 180 7.48 7.28 17.22
N PRO A 181 8.71 7.39 17.75
CA PRO A 181 9.91 7.22 16.97
C PRO A 181 9.80 5.99 16.08
N LEU A 182 9.87 6.20 14.77
CA LEU A 182 9.80 5.13 13.78
C LEU A 182 11.20 4.58 13.54
N ARG A 183 11.29 3.29 13.30
CA ARG A 183 12.52 2.63 12.86
C ARG A 183 12.93 3.13 11.48
N SER A 184 14.23 3.09 11.22
CA SER A 184 14.77 3.27 9.88
C SER A 184 14.23 2.19 8.94
N ASP A 185 13.73 2.60 7.79
CA ASP A 185 13.12 1.74 6.79
C ASP A 185 13.53 2.26 5.40
N PRO A 186 14.56 1.67 4.76
CA PRO A 186 15.07 2.17 3.49
C PRO A 186 14.01 2.19 2.37
N ASP A 187 13.11 1.20 2.34
CA ASP A 187 12.05 1.16 1.34
C ASP A 187 11.07 2.33 1.54
N TRP A 188 10.85 2.72 2.79
CA TRP A 188 10.05 3.91 3.11
C TRP A 188 10.75 5.20 2.69
N ASP A 189 12.06 5.30 2.92
CA ASP A 189 12.84 6.46 2.50
C ASP A 189 12.79 6.64 0.97
N ASP A 190 12.88 5.54 0.22
CA ASP A 190 12.72 5.53 -1.24
C ASP A 190 11.29 5.96 -1.65
N LEU A 191 10.26 5.44 -0.99
CA LEU A 191 8.87 5.86 -1.23
C LEU A 191 8.67 7.36 -0.97
N MET A 192 9.26 7.91 0.10
CA MET A 192 9.22 9.34 0.40
C MET A 192 9.99 10.18 -0.63
N ALA A 193 11.09 9.66 -1.19
CA ALA A 193 11.80 10.30 -2.27
C ALA A 193 10.94 10.42 -3.54
N ASP A 194 10.19 9.36 -3.88
CA ASP A 194 9.24 9.36 -4.99
C ASP A 194 8.05 10.30 -4.76
N VAL A 195 7.55 10.38 -3.52
CA VAL A 195 6.54 11.38 -3.12
C VAL A 195 7.07 12.80 -3.36
N ALA A 196 8.30 13.08 -2.96
CA ALA A 196 8.92 14.38 -3.15
C ALA A 196 9.11 14.71 -4.65
N GLU A 197 9.50 13.73 -5.46
CA GLU A 197 9.63 13.88 -6.91
C GLU A 197 8.29 14.14 -7.60
N ALA A 198 7.26 13.34 -7.29
CA ALA A 198 5.92 13.52 -7.85
C ALA A 198 5.35 14.93 -7.54
N ARG A 199 5.64 15.46 -6.34
CA ARG A 199 5.29 16.83 -5.96
C ARG A 199 6.03 17.88 -6.78
N ARG A 200 7.34 17.71 -7.04
CA ARG A 200 8.12 18.62 -7.89
C ARG A 200 7.58 18.69 -9.32
N GLN A 201 7.21 17.55 -9.88
CA GLN A 201 6.63 17.46 -11.23
C GLN A 201 5.26 18.15 -11.31
N THR A 202 4.44 18.02 -10.27
CA THR A 202 3.12 18.68 -10.20
C THR A 202 3.24 20.19 -9.97
N ALA A 203 4.23 20.63 -9.20
CA ALA A 203 4.50 22.05 -8.91
C ALA A 203 5.17 22.80 -10.07
N SER A 204 5.63 22.08 -11.11
CA SER A 204 6.24 22.65 -12.32
C SER A 204 5.27 22.56 -13.51
N PRO A 205 4.23 23.40 -13.59
CA PRO A 205 3.39 23.43 -14.79
C PRO A 205 4.22 24.05 -15.92
N SER A 206 4.62 23.20 -16.88
CA SER A 206 4.88 23.54 -18.30
C SER A 206 5.40 24.96 -18.60
N GLN A 207 6.70 25.10 -18.84
CA GLN A 207 7.18 26.14 -19.75
C GLN A 207 6.53 25.88 -21.12
N SER A 208 5.56 26.71 -21.51
CA SER A 208 5.02 26.73 -22.86
C SER A 208 6.14 27.01 -23.88
N PRO A 209 6.23 26.27 -25.00
CA PRO A 209 7.13 26.64 -26.07
C PRO A 209 6.61 27.94 -26.71
N SER A 210 7.37 29.03 -26.56
CA SER A 210 7.20 30.27 -27.30
C SER A 210 7.45 30.00 -28.78
N VAL A 211 6.38 29.75 -29.54
CA VAL A 211 6.42 29.80 -31.01
C VAL A 211 6.37 31.28 -31.41
N HIS A 212 7.52 31.85 -31.70
CA HIS A 212 7.60 33.10 -32.45
C HIS A 212 7.16 32.84 -33.89
N ARG A 213 6.12 33.57 -34.32
CA ARG A 213 5.84 33.86 -35.74
C ARG A 213 6.54 35.16 -36.12
#